data_AF-A0A940L0Y3-F1
#
_entry.id   AF-A0A940L0Y3-F1
#
_cell.length_a   1.000
_cell.length_b   1.000
_cell.length_c   1.000
_cell.angle_alpha   90.00
_cell.angle_beta   90.00
_cell.angle_gamma   90.00
#
_symmetry.space_group_name_H-M   'P 1'
#
loop_
_entity.id
_entity.type
_entity.pdbx_description
1 polymer ?
#
loop_
_entity_poly.entity_id
_entity_poly.type
_entity_poly.pdbx_seq_one_letter_code
_entity_poly.pdbx_strand_id
1 'polypeptide(L)'
;MKNVVAALLTLIMGLQIAMAAPKKHTLKVRQPQKVATVHNSWQRELNYDLLAASASAENLDEQLEPLMNASGLNFIQKWKRGIDESELQNRFAKDVSSHLETMATILKMRSRVGSFNRLNEFEFQNLIRRSDYILALSVSRTCLEEGLRDEKFAKKFKNILAAYNQERVRFDQKMITLVSL
;
A
#
# COMPACT_ATOMS: atom_id res chain seq x y z
N MET A 1 11.87 47.11 76.42
CA MET A 1 11.10 46.07 75.70
C MET A 1 10.25 46.65 74.56
N LYS A 2 10.85 47.41 73.63
CA LYS A 2 10.18 47.90 72.40
C LYS A 2 10.99 47.62 71.12
N ASN A 3 12.29 47.33 71.25
CA ASN A 3 13.19 47.17 70.10
C ASN A 3 13.38 45.70 69.63
N VAL A 4 12.91 44.72 70.42
CA VAL A 4 12.93 43.29 70.02
C VAL A 4 11.70 42.92 69.18
N VAL A 5 10.57 43.58 69.43
CA VAL A 5 9.31 43.36 68.67
C VAL A 5 9.38 43.95 67.26
N ALA A 6 10.09 45.07 67.07
CA ALA A 6 10.29 45.70 65.76
C ALA A 6 11.25 44.89 64.83
N ALA A 7 12.23 44.19 65.40
CA ALA A 7 13.14 43.33 64.64
C ALA A 7 12.46 42.02 64.18
N LEU A 8 11.51 41.49 64.96
CA LEU A 8 10.74 40.31 64.56
C LEU A 8 9.71 40.63 63.45
N LEU A 9 9.08 41.81 63.50
CA LEU A 9 8.09 42.21 62.49
C LEU A 9 8.72 42.55 61.13
N THR A 10 9.95 43.05 61.10
CA THR A 10 10.70 43.29 59.85
C THR A 10 11.28 42.00 59.24
N LEU A 11 11.62 40.99 60.05
CA LEU A 11 12.04 39.67 59.57
C LEU A 11 10.87 38.89 58.92
N ILE A 12 9.65 39.04 59.43
CA ILE A 12 8.46 38.34 58.92
C ILE A 12 7.92 39.00 57.63
N MET A 13 8.01 40.33 57.49
CA MET A 13 7.64 41.02 56.25
C MET A 13 8.67 40.84 55.12
N GLY A 14 9.96 40.66 55.43
CA GLY A 14 11.00 40.36 54.44
C GLY A 14 10.87 38.96 53.81
N LEU A 15 10.37 37.96 54.57
CA LEU A 15 10.20 36.61 54.05
C LEU A 15 8.99 36.46 53.11
N GLN A 16 7.98 37.35 53.19
CA GLN A 16 6.80 37.28 52.32
C GLN A 16 7.00 38.00 50.97
N ILE A 17 8.01 38.87 50.84
CA ILE A 17 8.31 39.55 49.56
C ILE A 17 9.31 38.75 48.72
N ALA A 18 10.08 37.83 49.30
CA ALA A 18 10.93 36.90 48.55
C ALA A 18 10.14 35.79 47.80
N MET A 19 8.86 35.59 48.09
CA MET A 19 8.00 34.63 47.38
C MET A 19 7.14 35.26 46.28
N ALA A 20 7.30 36.56 46.02
CA ALA A 20 6.71 37.25 44.88
C ALA A 20 7.81 37.81 43.97
N ALA A 21 8.86 37.02 43.70
CA ALA A 21 9.45 37.11 42.38
C ALA A 21 8.28 36.90 41.41
N PRO A 22 8.00 37.80 40.45
CA PRO A 22 7.27 37.35 39.29
C PRO A 22 8.17 36.25 38.75
N LYS A 23 7.84 34.99 39.03
CA LYS A 23 8.22 33.91 38.13
C LYS A 23 7.83 34.52 36.82
N LYS A 24 8.83 34.89 36.02
CA LYS A 24 8.61 34.97 34.60
C LYS A 24 7.98 33.62 34.35
N HIS A 25 6.65 33.60 34.26
CA HIS A 25 6.01 32.81 33.27
C HIS A 25 6.71 33.30 32.01
N THR A 26 7.89 32.74 31.73
CA THR A 26 8.08 32.07 30.47
C THR A 26 6.75 31.43 30.26
N LEU A 27 5.92 32.12 29.46
CA LEU A 27 4.98 31.47 28.59
C LEU A 27 5.82 30.33 28.05
N LYS A 28 5.72 29.17 28.71
CA LYS A 28 5.91 27.91 28.06
C LYS A 28 4.75 27.95 27.10
N VAL A 29 4.99 28.60 25.97
CA VAL A 29 4.30 28.32 24.73
C VAL A 29 4.44 26.82 24.71
N ARG A 30 3.38 26.11 25.11
CA ARG A 30 3.26 24.72 24.77
C ARG A 30 3.30 24.82 23.26
N GLN A 31 4.49 24.55 22.70
CA GLN A 31 4.57 24.28 21.28
C GLN A 31 3.42 23.32 21.01
N PRO A 32 2.59 23.56 20.01
CA PRO A 32 1.52 22.63 19.71
C PRO A 32 2.14 21.24 19.59
N GLN A 33 1.93 20.40 20.61
CA GLN A 33 2.16 18.96 20.51
C GLN A 33 0.97 18.41 19.73
N LYS A 34 0.97 18.78 18.46
CA LYS A 34 0.23 18.16 17.39
C LYS A 34 1.16 18.21 16.20
N VAL A 35 2.23 17.43 16.26
CA VAL A 35 2.66 16.81 15.02
C VAL A 35 1.67 15.66 14.86
N ALA A 36 0.49 15.96 14.29
CA ALA A 36 -0.16 14.94 13.50
C ALA A 36 0.95 14.45 12.58
N THR A 37 1.28 13.16 12.64
CA THR A 37 2.26 12.58 11.74
C THR A 37 1.84 13.05 10.35
N VAL A 38 2.64 13.94 9.75
CA VAL A 38 2.43 14.30 8.36
C VAL A 38 2.79 13.01 7.66
N HIS A 39 1.80 12.14 7.47
CA HIS A 39 1.97 11.00 6.60
C HIS A 39 2.41 11.63 5.30
N ASN A 40 3.66 11.37 4.93
CA ASN A 40 4.16 11.79 3.64
C ASN A 40 3.11 11.30 2.63
N SER A 41 2.70 12.15 1.70
CA SER A 41 1.60 11.85 0.76
C SER A 41 1.76 10.47 0.11
N TRP A 42 3.01 10.08 -0.18
CA TRP A 42 3.37 8.77 -0.72
C TRP A 42 3.03 7.57 0.18
N GLN A 43 3.04 7.71 1.52
CA GLN A 43 2.67 6.62 2.43
C GLN A 43 1.18 6.31 2.39
N ARG A 44 0.36 7.36 2.25
CA ARG A 44 -1.09 7.20 2.11
C ARG A 44 -1.43 6.58 0.76
N GLU A 45 -0.78 7.06 -0.30
CA GLU A 45 -0.88 6.51 -1.65
C GLU A 45 -0.47 5.02 -1.66
N LEU A 46 0.68 4.69 -1.07
CA LEU A 46 1.14 3.30 -0.92
C LEU A 46 0.13 2.42 -0.19
N ASN A 47 -0.43 2.87 0.92
CA ASN A 47 -1.40 2.07 1.66
C ASN A 47 -2.68 1.83 0.85
N TYR A 48 -3.12 2.84 0.10
CA TYR A 48 -4.28 2.71 -0.79
C TYR A 48 -3.99 1.74 -1.93
N ASP A 49 -2.85 1.87 -2.59
CA ASP A 49 -2.45 0.99 -3.70
C ASP A 49 -2.23 -0.45 -3.24
N LEU A 50 -1.61 -0.66 -2.07
CA LEU A 50 -1.46 -1.99 -1.48
C LEU A 50 -2.83 -2.61 -1.19
N LEU A 51 -3.74 -1.88 -0.55
CA LEU A 51 -5.09 -2.37 -0.28
C LEU A 51 -5.84 -2.73 -1.57
N ALA A 52 -5.75 -1.86 -2.58
CA ALA A 52 -6.36 -2.09 -3.88
C ALA A 52 -5.77 -3.31 -4.58
N ALA A 53 -4.44 -3.50 -4.53
CA ALA A 53 -3.77 -4.66 -5.09
C ALA A 53 -4.11 -5.95 -4.35
N SER A 54 -4.24 -5.93 -3.01
CA SER A 54 -4.65 -7.10 -2.22
C SER A 54 -6.08 -7.52 -2.55
N ALA A 55 -7.02 -6.56 -2.57
CA ALA A 55 -8.39 -6.83 -2.97
C ALA A 55 -8.49 -7.33 -4.42
N SER A 56 -7.70 -6.75 -5.33
CA SER A 56 -7.64 -7.19 -6.73
C SER A 56 -7.09 -8.61 -6.84
N ALA A 57 -6.06 -8.97 -6.07
CA ALA A 57 -5.49 -10.31 -6.08
C ALA A 57 -6.48 -11.36 -5.53
N GLU A 58 -7.20 -11.02 -4.45
CA GLU A 58 -8.25 -11.89 -3.89
C GLU A 58 -9.39 -12.11 -4.88
N ASN A 59 -9.87 -11.04 -5.52
CA ASN A 59 -10.90 -11.14 -6.57
C ASN A 59 -10.43 -11.96 -7.79
N LEU A 60 -9.14 -11.91 -8.13
CA LEU A 60 -8.58 -12.77 -9.18
C LEU A 60 -8.58 -14.25 -8.76
N ASP A 61 -8.18 -14.55 -7.53
CA ASP A 61 -8.21 -15.93 -6.99
C ASP A 61 -9.64 -16.48 -6.96
N GLU A 62 -10.64 -15.68 -6.55
CA GLU A 62 -12.05 -16.06 -6.55
C GLU A 62 -12.61 -16.37 -7.96
N GLN A 63 -12.08 -15.71 -8.99
CA GLN A 63 -12.47 -15.95 -10.37
C GLN A 63 -11.84 -17.22 -10.98
N LEU A 64 -10.80 -17.79 -10.38
CA LEU A 64 -10.12 -18.97 -10.92
C LEU A 64 -11.04 -20.20 -10.90
N GLU A 65 -11.77 -20.43 -9.81
CA GLU A 65 -12.67 -21.58 -9.69
C GLU A 65 -13.75 -21.61 -10.78
N PRO A 66 -14.56 -20.56 -11.01
CA PRO A 66 -15.58 -20.58 -12.06
C PRO A 66 -14.97 -20.72 -13.45
N LEU A 67 -13.78 -20.15 -13.70
CA LEU A 67 -13.07 -20.31 -14.97
C LEU A 67 -12.59 -21.75 -15.19
N MET A 68 -12.00 -22.37 -14.17
CA MET A 68 -11.56 -23.76 -14.23
C MET A 68 -12.76 -24.69 -14.45
N ASN A 69 -13.85 -24.47 -13.71
CA ASN A 69 -15.09 -25.22 -13.87
C ASN A 69 -15.69 -25.04 -15.27
N ALA A 70 -15.70 -23.83 -15.81
CA ALA A 70 -16.14 -23.58 -17.17
C ALA A 70 -15.25 -24.33 -18.17
N SER A 71 -13.92 -24.24 -18.05
CA SER A 71 -12.98 -24.87 -18.99
C SER A 71 -13.14 -26.39 -19.11
N GLY A 72 -13.60 -27.06 -18.05
CA GLY A 72 -13.85 -28.51 -18.03
C GLY A 72 -15.18 -28.94 -18.66
N LEU A 73 -16.06 -28.02 -19.03
CA LEU A 73 -17.38 -28.32 -19.59
C LEU A 73 -17.40 -28.18 -21.11
N ASN A 74 -18.14 -29.07 -21.79
CA ASN A 74 -18.42 -28.92 -23.21
C ASN A 74 -19.51 -27.86 -23.48
N PHE A 75 -19.67 -27.48 -24.74
CA PHE A 75 -20.61 -26.44 -25.16
C PHE A 75 -22.05 -26.68 -24.67
N ILE A 76 -22.57 -27.90 -24.80
CA ILE A 76 -23.95 -28.24 -24.42
C ILE A 76 -24.14 -28.11 -22.90
N GLN A 77 -23.15 -28.54 -22.12
CA GLN A 77 -23.16 -28.41 -20.66
C GLN A 77 -23.10 -26.94 -20.22
N LYS A 78 -22.25 -26.13 -20.86
CA LYS A 78 -22.16 -24.68 -20.62
C LYS A 78 -23.48 -23.98 -20.92
N TRP A 79 -24.07 -24.26 -22.07
CA TRP A 79 -25.37 -23.72 -22.48
C TRP A 79 -26.48 -24.07 -21.50
N LYS A 80 -26.60 -25.35 -21.09
CA LYS A 80 -27.61 -25.80 -20.12
C LYS A 80 -27.45 -25.12 -18.76
N ARG A 81 -26.23 -24.75 -18.38
CA ARG A 81 -25.91 -24.09 -17.10
C ARG A 81 -25.87 -22.56 -17.20
N GLY A 82 -26.10 -21.98 -18.38
CA GLY A 82 -26.01 -20.54 -18.59
C GLY A 82 -24.61 -19.96 -18.36
N ILE A 83 -23.56 -20.74 -18.60
CA ILE A 83 -22.17 -20.31 -18.42
C ILE A 83 -21.67 -19.66 -19.71
N ASP A 84 -21.40 -18.36 -19.65
CA ASP A 84 -20.67 -17.64 -20.69
C ASP A 84 -19.17 -17.63 -20.35
N GLU A 85 -18.44 -18.62 -20.88
CA GLU A 85 -17.00 -18.74 -20.68
C GLU A 85 -16.23 -17.55 -21.25
N SER A 86 -16.65 -17.04 -22.41
CA SER A 86 -15.99 -15.90 -23.05
C SER A 86 -16.13 -14.63 -22.21
N GLU A 87 -17.30 -14.41 -21.59
CA GLU A 87 -17.48 -13.29 -20.67
C GLU A 87 -16.57 -13.42 -19.45
N LEU A 88 -16.51 -14.61 -18.83
CA LEU A 88 -15.65 -14.87 -17.68
C LEU A 88 -14.17 -14.64 -18.01
N GLN A 89 -13.71 -15.14 -19.15
CA GLN A 89 -12.33 -14.97 -19.63
C GLN A 89 -12.00 -13.49 -19.86
N ASN A 90 -12.90 -12.75 -20.51
CA ASN A 90 -12.72 -11.32 -20.76
C ASN A 90 -12.71 -10.49 -19.48
N ARG A 91 -13.56 -10.82 -18.51
CA ARG A 91 -13.59 -10.17 -17.19
C ARG A 91 -12.26 -10.40 -16.47
N PHE A 92 -11.83 -11.65 -16.38
CA PHE A 92 -10.57 -12.00 -15.75
C PHE A 92 -9.37 -11.32 -16.41
N ALA A 93 -9.32 -11.29 -17.75
CA ALA A 93 -8.26 -10.60 -18.48
C ALA A 93 -8.18 -9.09 -18.17
N LYS A 94 -9.33 -8.43 -18.04
CA LYS A 94 -9.42 -7.01 -17.63
C LYS A 94 -8.93 -6.80 -16.21
N ASP A 95 -9.31 -7.68 -15.30
CA ASP A 95 -8.90 -7.59 -13.89
C ASP A 95 -7.40 -7.87 -13.74
N VAL A 96 -6.84 -8.84 -14.47
CA VAL A 96 -5.37 -9.05 -14.54
C VAL A 96 -4.68 -7.80 -15.08
N SER A 97 -5.20 -7.20 -16.15
CA SER A 97 -4.63 -5.96 -16.68
C SER A 97 -4.63 -4.83 -15.64
N SER A 98 -5.72 -4.66 -14.90
CA SER A 98 -5.83 -3.63 -13.87
C SER A 98 -4.89 -3.92 -12.69
N HIS A 99 -4.79 -5.18 -12.29
CA HIS A 99 -3.90 -5.62 -11.21
C HIS A 99 -2.43 -5.34 -11.54
N LEU A 100 -1.98 -5.66 -12.75
CA LEU A 100 -0.62 -5.39 -13.19
C LEU A 100 -0.30 -3.89 -13.28
N GLU A 101 -1.28 -3.06 -13.63
CA GLU A 101 -1.15 -1.59 -13.66
C GLU A 101 -0.90 -1.04 -12.24
N THR A 102 -1.67 -1.51 -11.25
CA THR A 102 -1.46 -1.19 -9.83
C THR A 102 -0.11 -1.69 -9.33
N MET A 103 0.24 -2.95 -9.63
CA MET A 103 1.51 -3.54 -9.20
C MET A 103 2.73 -2.85 -9.81
N ALA A 104 2.66 -2.41 -11.08
CA ALA A 104 3.71 -1.60 -11.71
C ALA A 104 3.89 -0.27 -10.96
N THR A 105 2.81 0.35 -10.49
CA THR A 105 2.85 1.58 -9.70
C THR A 105 3.50 1.36 -8.34
N ILE A 106 3.15 0.28 -7.63
CA ILE A 106 3.75 -0.07 -6.34
C ILE A 106 5.25 -0.38 -6.49
N LEU A 107 5.64 -1.17 -7.50
CA LEU A 107 7.05 -1.46 -7.81
C LEU A 107 7.84 -0.18 -8.11
N LYS A 108 7.26 0.73 -8.88
CA LYS A 108 7.87 2.02 -9.19
C LYS A 108 7.99 2.91 -7.96
N MET A 109 7.02 2.89 -7.06
CA MET A 109 7.10 3.61 -5.79
C MET A 109 8.19 3.02 -4.90
N ARG A 110 8.26 1.68 -4.79
CA ARG A 110 9.33 0.96 -4.09
C ARG A 110 10.71 1.31 -4.63
N SER A 111 10.85 1.46 -5.95
CA SER A 111 12.13 1.82 -6.57
C SER A 111 12.58 3.25 -6.25
N ARG A 112 11.62 4.17 -6.03
CA ARG A 112 11.85 5.57 -5.64
C ARG A 112 12.14 5.76 -4.16
N VAL A 113 11.37 5.12 -3.28
CA VAL A 113 11.44 5.36 -1.83
C VAL A 113 12.41 4.42 -1.10
N GLY A 114 12.90 3.37 -1.76
CA GLY A 114 13.63 2.31 -1.09
C GLY A 114 12.66 1.37 -0.37
N SER A 115 13.05 0.80 0.77
CA SER A 115 12.21 -0.13 1.52
C SER A 115 10.98 0.53 2.11
N PHE A 116 9.85 -0.17 2.08
CA PHE A 116 8.68 0.21 2.84
C PHE A 116 8.88 -0.10 4.33
N ASN A 117 7.92 0.32 5.16
CA ASN A 117 7.88 -0.18 6.54
C ASN A 117 7.68 -1.71 6.55
N ARG A 118 8.04 -2.37 7.64
CA ARG A 118 8.08 -3.84 7.72
C ARG A 118 6.77 -4.53 7.30
N LEU A 119 5.62 -3.99 7.70
CA LEU A 119 4.31 -4.57 7.37
C LEU A 119 3.98 -4.40 5.88
N ASN A 120 4.16 -3.19 5.35
CA ASN A 120 3.91 -2.90 3.94
C ASN A 120 4.90 -3.61 3.02
N GLU A 121 6.15 -3.79 3.46
CA GLU A 121 7.15 -4.54 2.71
C GLU A 121 6.77 -6.03 2.62
N PHE A 122 6.32 -6.62 3.74
CA PHE A 122 5.82 -7.99 3.75
C PHE A 122 4.63 -8.17 2.81
N GLU A 123 3.65 -7.27 2.86
CA GLU A 123 2.48 -7.31 1.97
C GLU A 123 2.88 -7.16 0.50
N PHE A 124 3.75 -6.20 0.20
CA PHE A 124 4.30 -6.00 -1.14
C PHE A 124 4.97 -7.26 -1.71
N GLN A 125 5.82 -7.95 -0.93
CA GLN A 125 6.47 -9.18 -1.38
C GLN A 125 5.45 -10.31 -1.63
N ASN A 126 4.42 -10.41 -0.77
CA ASN A 126 3.33 -11.37 -0.98
C ASN A 126 2.54 -11.08 -2.27
N LEU A 127 2.26 -9.81 -2.54
CA LEU A 127 1.57 -9.38 -3.75
C LEU A 127 2.39 -9.67 -5.02
N ILE A 128 3.71 -9.47 -4.99
CA ILE A 128 4.59 -9.90 -6.10
C ILE A 128 4.40 -11.40 -6.35
N ARG A 129 4.54 -12.22 -5.31
CA ARG A 129 4.44 -13.68 -5.44
C ARG A 129 3.07 -14.13 -5.95
N ARG A 130 1.99 -13.50 -5.48
CA ARG A 130 0.62 -13.76 -5.97
C ARG A 130 0.46 -13.36 -7.44
N SER A 131 1.01 -12.21 -7.83
CA SER A 131 0.96 -11.75 -9.23
C SER A 131 1.70 -12.71 -10.16
N ASP A 132 2.90 -13.14 -9.77
CA ASP A 132 3.70 -14.12 -10.53
C ASP A 132 2.96 -15.46 -10.63
N TYR A 133 2.32 -15.91 -9.54
CA TYR A 133 1.49 -17.11 -9.53
C TYR A 133 0.32 -17.01 -10.52
N ILE A 134 -0.48 -15.94 -10.44
CA ILE A 134 -1.62 -15.72 -11.34
C ILE A 134 -1.16 -15.74 -12.81
N LEU A 135 -0.06 -15.06 -13.14
CA LEU A 135 0.47 -15.05 -14.51
C LEU A 135 1.00 -16.41 -14.99
N ALA A 136 1.44 -17.27 -14.07
CA ALA A 136 1.94 -18.61 -14.40
C ALA A 136 0.83 -19.63 -14.65
N LEU A 137 -0.42 -19.34 -14.27
CA LEU A 137 -1.53 -20.26 -14.46
C LEU A 137 -1.93 -20.39 -15.94
N SER A 138 -2.17 -21.62 -16.38
CA SER A 138 -2.63 -21.91 -17.74
C SER A 138 -3.97 -21.24 -18.07
N VAL A 139 -4.91 -21.23 -17.10
CA VAL A 139 -6.20 -20.57 -17.25
C VAL A 139 -6.05 -19.07 -17.50
N SER A 140 -5.10 -18.42 -16.81
CA SER A 140 -4.83 -17.00 -16.98
C SER A 140 -4.27 -16.70 -18.37
N ARG A 141 -3.38 -17.55 -18.88
CA ARG A 141 -2.91 -17.46 -20.27
C ARG A 141 -4.07 -17.54 -21.26
N THR A 142 -4.95 -18.53 -21.15
CA THR A 142 -6.10 -18.69 -22.04
C THR A 142 -7.03 -17.48 -21.99
N CYS A 143 -7.31 -16.96 -20.79
CA CYS A 143 -8.15 -15.76 -20.62
C CYS A 143 -7.52 -14.53 -21.29
N LEU A 144 -6.21 -14.34 -21.12
CA LEU A 144 -5.49 -13.24 -21.75
C LEU A 144 -5.48 -13.39 -23.27
N GLU A 145 -5.25 -14.59 -23.81
CA GLU A 145 -5.32 -14.85 -25.26
C GLU A 145 -6.70 -14.52 -25.84
N GLU A 146 -7.79 -14.81 -25.12
CA GLU A 146 -9.14 -14.40 -25.49
C GLU A 146 -9.30 -12.86 -25.47
N GLY A 147 -8.89 -12.21 -24.38
CA GLY A 147 -8.98 -10.76 -24.25
C GLY A 147 -8.17 -10.02 -25.31
N LEU A 148 -7.02 -10.56 -25.73
CA LEU A 148 -6.16 -10.01 -26.78
C LEU A 148 -6.81 -9.98 -28.17
N ARG A 149 -7.99 -10.59 -28.37
CA ARG A 149 -8.77 -10.47 -29.61
C ARG A 149 -9.37 -9.07 -29.78
N ASP A 150 -9.61 -8.34 -28.69
CA ASP A 150 -9.95 -6.90 -28.75
C ASP A 150 -8.67 -6.08 -28.93
N GLU A 151 -8.52 -5.42 -30.09
CA GLU A 151 -7.35 -4.62 -30.44
C GLU A 151 -7.08 -3.50 -29.42
N LYS A 152 -8.12 -2.86 -28.89
CA LYS A 152 -7.98 -1.76 -27.92
C LYS A 152 -7.44 -2.29 -26.60
N PHE A 153 -7.99 -3.41 -26.13
CA PHE A 153 -7.48 -4.09 -24.95
C PHE A 153 -6.04 -4.57 -25.17
N ALA A 154 -5.75 -5.21 -26.30
CA ALA A 154 -4.43 -5.75 -26.61
C ALA A 154 -3.33 -4.68 -26.59
N LYS A 155 -3.60 -3.50 -27.16
CA LYS A 155 -2.67 -2.37 -27.12
C LYS A 155 -2.46 -1.86 -25.69
N LYS A 156 -3.53 -1.71 -24.91
CA LYS A 156 -3.44 -1.26 -23.51
C LYS A 156 -2.66 -2.27 -22.67
N PHE A 157 -3.02 -3.55 -22.76
CA PHE A 157 -2.42 -4.63 -21.98
C PHE A 157 -0.92 -4.78 -22.27
N LYS A 158 -0.50 -4.71 -23.55
CA LYS A 158 0.93 -4.75 -23.91
C LYS A 158 1.73 -3.65 -23.23
N ASN A 159 1.20 -2.43 -23.16
CA ASN A 159 1.87 -1.30 -22.50
C ASN A 159 1.98 -1.53 -20.98
N ILE A 160 0.91 -2.01 -20.35
CA ILE A 160 0.88 -2.32 -18.92
C ILE A 160 1.86 -3.44 -18.58
N LEU A 161 1.81 -4.55 -19.33
CA LEU A 161 2.69 -5.69 -19.13
C LEU A 161 4.16 -5.30 -19.32
N ALA A 162 4.47 -4.46 -20.31
CA ALA A 162 5.82 -3.93 -20.50
C ALA A 162 6.29 -3.08 -19.30
N ALA A 163 5.43 -2.19 -18.79
CA ALA A 163 5.74 -1.37 -17.63
C ALA A 163 5.95 -2.21 -16.36
N TYR A 164 5.08 -3.19 -16.13
CA TYR A 164 5.21 -4.14 -15.03
C TYR A 164 6.52 -4.92 -15.12
N ASN A 165 6.82 -5.55 -16.27
CA ASN A 165 8.03 -6.33 -16.47
C ASN A 165 9.31 -5.49 -16.31
N GLN A 166 9.31 -4.24 -16.79
CA GLN A 166 10.44 -3.34 -16.62
C GLN A 166 10.73 -3.08 -15.14
N GLU A 167 9.72 -2.79 -14.33
CA GLU A 167 9.90 -2.55 -12.90
C GLU A 167 10.21 -3.84 -12.12
N ARG A 168 9.65 -4.99 -12.53
CA ARG A 168 9.94 -6.31 -11.96
C ARG A 168 11.40 -6.70 -12.14
N VAL A 169 11.95 -6.58 -13.35
CA VAL A 169 13.37 -6.87 -13.64
C VAL A 169 14.29 -5.97 -12.83
N ARG A 170 13.98 -4.67 -12.73
CA ARG A 170 14.75 -3.74 -11.88
C ARG A 170 14.75 -4.14 -10.42
N PHE A 171 13.61 -4.62 -9.91
CA PHE A 171 13.51 -5.11 -8.55
C PHE A 171 14.35 -6.37 -8.32
N ASP A 172 14.27 -7.36 -9.22
CA ASP A 172 15.05 -8.61 -9.12
C ASP A 172 16.56 -8.36 -9.16
N GLN A 173 17.02 -7.51 -10.07
CA GLN A 173 18.45 -7.15 -10.18
C GLN A 173 18.97 -6.55 -8.88
N LYS A 174 18.19 -5.68 -8.22
CA LYS A 174 18.53 -5.10 -6.92
C LYS A 174 18.59 -6.17 -5.84
N MET A 175 17.65 -7.11 -5.82
CA MET A 175 17.63 -8.21 -4.84
C MET A 175 18.84 -9.13 -5.00
N ILE A 176 19.21 -9.50 -6.23
CA ILE A 176 20.40 -10.32 -6.51
C ILE A 176 21.67 -9.62 -6.03
N THR A 177 21.80 -8.31 -6.27
CA THR A 177 22.95 -7.53 -5.82
C THR A 177 23.06 -7.46 -4.29
N LEU A 178 21.93 -7.43 -3.57
CA LEU A 178 21.91 -7.40 -2.11
C LEU A 178 22.22 -8.75 -1.45
N VAL A 179 21.98 -9.86 -2.14
CA VAL A 179 22.25 -11.23 -1.64
C VAL A 179 23.68 -11.70 -1.99
N SER A 180 24.33 -11.04 -2.94
CA SER A 180 25.70 -11.36 -3.39
C SER A 180 26.80 -10.54 -2.69
N LEU A 181 26.43 -9.72 -1.71
CA LEU A 181 27.30 -8.97 -0.80
C LEU A 181 27.28 -9.58 0.60
#